data_AF-A0A2D6LHB8-F1
#
_entry.id   AF-A0A2D6LHB8-F1
#
_cell.length_a   1.000
_cell.length_b   1.000
_cell.length_c   1.000
_cell.angle_alpha   90.00
_cell.angle_beta   90.00
_cell.angle_gamma   90.00
#
_symmetry.space_group_name_H-M   'P 1'
#
loop_
_entity.id
_entity.type
_entity.pdbx_description
1 polymer ?
#
loop_
_entity_poly.entity_id
_entity_poly.type
_entity_poly.pdbx_seq_one_letter_code
_entity_poly.pdbx_strand_id
1 'polypeptide(L)'
;MMAVKKGDKVKIDYTGTFEDGTVFDSSEKHGKPLEFEVGSGNIIKGLDNAIVGMEKGIEKDVKIPPAEAYGDHNPSMLKKVPKAQFPPDKEVKAGMMLRLQSPDGQQIPVKVAEVTETEVTLDLNHPLAGKTLNFKVKVVELA
;
A
#
# COMPACT_ATOMS: atom_id res chain seq x y z
N MET A 1 -22.27 8.84 22.85
CA MET A 1 -21.08 8.14 22.33
C MET A 1 -21.13 8.33 20.82
N MET A 2 -20.13 9.02 20.25
CA MET A 2 -20.13 9.40 18.84
C MET A 2 -19.47 8.30 18.02
N ALA A 3 -20.25 7.67 17.14
CA ALA A 3 -19.76 6.70 16.17
C ALA A 3 -19.25 7.44 14.93
N VAL A 4 -18.14 6.94 14.37
CA VAL A 4 -17.52 7.44 13.15
C VAL A 4 -18.48 7.36 11.97
N LYS A 5 -18.61 8.46 11.21
CA LYS A 5 -19.41 8.54 9.98
C LYS A 5 -18.56 9.02 8.82
N LYS A 6 -19.05 8.78 7.59
CA LYS A 6 -18.45 9.34 6.38
C LYS A 6 -18.48 10.87 6.44
N GLY A 7 -17.36 11.51 6.12
CA GLY A 7 -17.13 12.95 6.21
C GLY A 7 -16.50 13.39 7.54
N ASP A 8 -16.44 12.51 8.56
CA ASP A 8 -15.80 12.85 9.82
C ASP A 8 -14.27 12.77 9.68
N LYS A 9 -13.56 13.66 10.37
CA LYS A 9 -12.11 13.58 10.51
C LYS A 9 -11.76 12.75 11.73
N VAL A 10 -10.93 11.73 11.53
CA VAL A 10 -10.59 10.79 12.58
C VAL A 10 -9.08 10.64 12.67
N LYS A 11 -8.60 10.41 13.89
CA LYS A 11 -7.23 9.97 14.15
C LYS A 11 -7.28 8.52 14.60
N ILE A 12 -6.56 7.66 13.89
CA ILE A 12 -6.45 6.25 14.24
C ILE A 12 -5.01 5.86 14.50
N ASP A 13 -4.81 5.01 15.49
CA ASP A 13 -3.63 4.17 15.54
C ASP A 13 -3.90 2.94 14.69
N TYR A 14 -2.93 2.58 13.86
CA TYR A 14 -2.99 1.39 13.02
C TYR A 14 -1.70 0.59 13.10
N THR A 15 -1.82 -0.72 12.91
CA THR A 15 -0.71 -1.64 12.66
C THR A 15 -1.10 -2.55 11.51
N GLY A 16 -0.36 -2.47 10.41
CA GLY A 16 -0.52 -3.29 9.22
C GLY A 16 0.44 -4.47 9.24
N THR A 17 -0.11 -5.69 9.16
CA THR A 17 0.64 -6.94 9.09
C THR A 17 0.26 -7.75 7.85
N PHE A 18 1.23 -8.50 7.34
CA PHE A 18 0.98 -9.52 6.31
C PHE A 18 0.31 -10.76 6.92
N GLU A 19 -0.15 -11.70 6.07
CA GLU A 19 -0.75 -12.96 6.54
C GLU A 19 0.24 -13.86 7.31
N ASP A 20 1.54 -13.66 7.12
CA ASP A 20 2.59 -14.33 7.89
C ASP A 20 2.85 -13.69 9.27
N GLY A 21 2.15 -12.61 9.61
CA GLY A 21 2.32 -11.85 10.85
C GLY A 21 3.42 -10.77 10.79
N THR A 22 4.15 -10.64 9.68
CA THR A 22 5.18 -9.63 9.51
C THR A 22 4.56 -8.23 9.45
N VAL A 23 4.96 -7.34 10.37
CA VAL A 23 4.52 -5.94 10.37
C VAL A 23 5.22 -5.20 9.24
N PHE A 24 4.44 -4.65 8.30
CA PHE A 24 4.99 -3.84 7.20
C PHE A 24 4.91 -2.34 7.50
N ASP A 25 3.90 -1.91 8.25
CA ASP A 25 3.72 -0.50 8.61
C ASP A 25 2.94 -0.35 9.92
N SER A 26 3.20 0.71 10.68
CA SER A 26 2.44 1.03 11.89
C SER A 26 2.51 2.51 12.24
N SER A 27 1.41 3.07 12.72
CA SER A 27 1.34 4.43 13.27
C SER A 27 2.39 4.69 14.36
N GLU A 28 2.65 3.69 15.22
CA GLU A 28 3.68 3.77 16.27
C GLU A 28 5.08 4.01 15.67
N LYS A 29 5.41 3.36 14.55
CA LYS A 29 6.69 3.57 13.84
C LYS A 29 6.84 4.99 13.31
N HIS A 30 5.74 5.66 12.99
CA HIS A 30 5.71 7.07 12.56
C HIS A 30 5.63 8.05 13.74
N GLY A 31 5.44 7.56 14.96
CA GLY A 31 5.34 8.36 16.18
C GLY A 31 4.10 9.23 16.28
N LYS A 32 3.10 9.03 15.41
CA LYS A 32 1.84 9.79 15.42
C LYS A 32 0.68 8.97 14.84
N PRO A 33 -0.55 9.18 15.34
CA PRO A 33 -1.76 8.62 14.74
C PRO A 33 -1.93 9.09 13.29
N LEU A 34 -2.57 8.26 12.48
CA LEU A 34 -2.96 8.61 11.12
C LEU A 34 -4.24 9.44 11.16
N GLU A 35 -4.19 10.67 10.66
CA GLU A 35 -5.35 11.54 10.51
C GLU A 35 -5.84 11.51 9.05
N PHE A 36 -7.13 11.26 8.86
CA PHE A 36 -7.76 11.31 7.55
C PHE A 36 -9.27 11.54 7.69
N GLU A 37 -9.92 11.87 6.57
CA GLU A 37 -11.37 12.01 6.48
C GLU A 37 -12.00 10.71 5.99
N VAL A 38 -12.98 10.20 6.72
CA VAL A 38 -13.65 8.93 6.40
C VAL A 38 -14.49 9.10 5.13
N GLY A 39 -14.36 8.20 4.17
CA GLY A 39 -15.06 8.29 2.87
C GLY A 39 -14.34 9.13 1.82
N SER A 40 -13.20 9.75 2.15
CA SER A 40 -12.45 10.61 1.21
C SER A 40 -11.62 9.84 0.17
N GLY A 41 -11.42 8.53 0.37
CA GLY A 41 -10.55 7.71 -0.49
C GLY A 41 -9.05 7.93 -0.29
N ASN A 42 -8.65 8.66 0.75
CA ASN A 42 -7.23 8.86 1.12
C ASN A 42 -6.57 7.59 1.68
N ILE A 43 -7.37 6.62 2.11
CA ILE A 43 -6.92 5.32 2.61
C ILE A 43 -7.57 4.20 1.81
N ILE A 44 -7.08 2.97 2.02
CA ILE A 44 -7.64 1.79 1.37
C ILE A 44 -9.12 1.57 1.75
N LYS A 45 -9.92 1.14 0.77
CA LYS A 45 -11.39 1.01 0.90
C LYS A 45 -11.81 0.13 2.07
N GLY A 46 -11.10 -0.98 2.29
CA GLY A 46 -11.42 -1.90 3.39
C GLY A 46 -11.26 -1.25 4.76
N LEU A 47 -10.26 -0.38 4.91
CA LEU A 47 -10.01 0.34 6.16
C LEU A 47 -11.03 1.46 6.36
N ASP A 48 -11.32 2.19 5.29
CA ASP A 48 -12.32 3.26 5.26
C ASP A 48 -13.72 2.75 5.63
N ASN A 49 -14.10 1.56 5.15
CA ASN A 49 -15.36 0.94 5.51
C ASN A 49 -15.34 0.34 6.93
N ALA A 50 -14.20 -0.17 7.39
CA ALA A 50 -14.14 -0.89 8.67
C ALA A 50 -14.22 0.01 9.91
N ILE A 51 -13.75 1.26 9.78
CA ILE A 51 -13.82 2.29 10.83
C ILE A 51 -15.21 2.92 10.96
N VAL A 52 -16.04 2.88 9.91
CA VAL A 52 -17.40 3.44 9.96
C VAL A 52 -18.19 2.70 11.03
N GLY A 53 -18.81 3.47 11.94
CA GLY A 53 -19.53 2.94 13.08
C GLY A 53 -18.66 2.57 14.28
N MET A 54 -17.33 2.66 14.20
CA MET A 54 -16.46 2.51 15.37
C MET A 54 -16.61 3.71 16.30
N GLU A 55 -16.32 3.51 17.58
CA GLU A 55 -16.32 4.56 18.59
C GLU A 55 -14.89 4.85 19.07
N LYS A 56 -14.68 6.05 19.60
CA LYS A 56 -13.39 6.44 20.19
C LYS A 56 -12.96 5.44 21.27
N GLY A 57 -11.72 4.99 21.18
CA GLY A 57 -11.08 4.05 22.11
C GLY A 57 -11.26 2.57 21.73
N ILE A 58 -12.13 2.24 20.77
CA ILE A 58 -12.35 0.87 20.32
C ILE A 58 -11.25 0.46 19.36
N GLU A 59 -10.69 -0.73 19.60
CA GLU A 59 -9.75 -1.42 18.71
C GLU A 59 -10.49 -2.50 17.92
N LYS A 60 -10.11 -2.68 16.67
CA LYS A 60 -10.68 -3.68 15.77
C LYS A 60 -9.60 -4.23 14.84
N ASP A 61 -9.57 -5.54 14.71
CA ASP A 61 -8.77 -6.25 13.70
C ASP A 61 -9.60 -6.44 12.43
N VAL A 62 -9.02 -6.09 11.29
CA VAL A 62 -9.67 -6.10 9.99
C VAL A 62 -8.77 -6.80 9.00
N LYS A 63 -9.27 -7.87 8.39
CA LYS A 63 -8.61 -8.54 7.27
C LYS A 63 -9.11 -7.93 5.97
N ILE A 64 -8.22 -7.31 5.21
CA ILE A 64 -8.55 -6.58 3.98
C ILE A 64 -7.99 -7.35 2.77
N PRO A 65 -8.86 -7.88 1.90
CA PRO A 65 -8.43 -8.54 0.68
C PRO A 65 -7.77 -7.55 -0.29
N PRO A 66 -6.96 -8.01 -1.27
CA PRO A 66 -6.27 -7.15 -2.22
C PRO A 66 -7.20 -6.14 -2.91
N ALA A 67 -8.37 -6.61 -3.36
CA ALA A 67 -9.39 -5.78 -4.03
C ALA A 67 -9.89 -4.58 -3.19
N GLU A 68 -9.84 -4.67 -1.86
CA GLU A 68 -10.21 -3.59 -0.93
C GLU A 68 -9.00 -2.86 -0.34
N ALA A 69 -7.79 -3.35 -0.61
CA ALA A 69 -6.51 -2.77 -0.23
C ALA A 69 -5.89 -1.98 -1.41
N TYR A 70 -4.85 -2.55 -2.02
CA TYR A 70 -4.06 -1.94 -3.10
C TYR A 70 -4.41 -2.51 -4.49
N GLY A 71 -5.55 -3.17 -4.60
CA GLY A 71 -5.97 -3.88 -5.80
C GLY A 71 -5.30 -5.25 -5.95
N ASP A 72 -5.82 -6.02 -6.88
CA ASP A 72 -5.19 -7.26 -7.33
C ASP A 72 -3.90 -6.95 -8.11
N HIS A 73 -2.96 -7.89 -8.07
CA HIS A 73 -1.78 -7.80 -8.91
C HIS A 73 -2.22 -7.89 -10.38
N ASN A 74 -1.97 -6.83 -11.14
CA ASN A 74 -2.36 -6.77 -12.53
C ASN A 74 -1.19 -7.22 -13.41
N PRO A 75 -1.26 -8.38 -14.08
CA PRO A 75 -0.22 -8.83 -14.99
C PRO A 75 -0.03 -7.90 -16.19
N SER A 76 -1.04 -7.10 -16.55
CA SER A 76 -0.94 -6.08 -17.62
C SER A 76 -0.05 -4.90 -17.23
N MET A 77 0.25 -4.73 -15.94
CA MET A 77 1.19 -3.73 -15.43
C MET A 77 2.63 -4.28 -15.33
N LEU A 78 2.87 -5.50 -15.83
CA LEU A 78 4.22 -6.01 -16.07
C LEU A 78 4.71 -5.51 -17.43
N LYS A 79 5.77 -4.70 -17.42
CA LYS A 79 6.40 -4.17 -18.61
C LYS A 79 7.75 -4.82 -18.83
N LYS A 80 7.89 -5.54 -19.94
CA LYS A 80 9.18 -6.05 -20.38
C LYS A 80 9.99 -4.92 -21.01
N VAL A 81 11.21 -4.75 -20.54
CA VAL A 81 12.16 -3.76 -21.05
C VAL A 81 13.43 -4.49 -21.46
N PRO A 82 13.94 -4.28 -22.69
CA PRO A 82 15.21 -4.87 -23.10
C PRO A 82 16.33 -4.49 -22.14
N LYS A 83 17.15 -5.46 -21.74
CA LYS A 83 18.26 -5.24 -20.80
C LYS A 83 19.26 -4.20 -21.33
N ALA A 84 19.36 -4.07 -22.66
CA ALA A 84 20.17 -3.07 -23.34
C ALA A 84 19.78 -1.61 -23.05
N GLN A 85 18.56 -1.33 -22.57
CA GLN A 85 18.15 0.01 -22.14
C GLN A 85 18.65 0.36 -20.75
N PHE A 86 19.13 -0.62 -19.98
CA PHE A 86 19.70 -0.39 -18.67
C PHE A 86 21.19 -0.09 -18.80
N PRO A 87 21.76 0.76 -17.92
CA PRO A 87 23.20 1.02 -17.90
C PRO A 87 23.97 -0.31 -17.72
N PRO A 88 25.01 -0.58 -18.52
CA PRO A 88 25.76 -1.84 -18.45
C PRO A 88 26.45 -2.06 -17.10
N ASP A 89 26.81 -0.97 -16.41
CA ASP A 89 27.41 -1.01 -15.08
C ASP A 89 26.40 -1.27 -13.94
N LYS A 90 25.10 -1.33 -14.25
CA LYS A 90 24.07 -1.52 -13.24
C LYS A 90 23.60 -2.97 -13.19
N GLU A 91 23.97 -3.66 -12.13
CA GLU A 91 23.51 -5.03 -11.88
C GLU A 91 22.03 -5.02 -11.48
N VAL A 92 21.15 -5.29 -12.44
CA VAL A 92 19.70 -5.39 -12.21
C VAL A 92 19.36 -6.79 -11.69
N LYS A 93 18.72 -6.86 -10.53
CA LYS A 93 18.28 -8.13 -9.89
C LYS A 93 16.76 -8.16 -9.71
N ALA A 94 16.18 -9.35 -9.75
CA ALA A 94 14.80 -9.56 -9.36
C ALA A 94 14.57 -9.08 -7.91
N GLY A 95 13.43 -8.44 -7.67
CA GLY A 95 13.07 -7.81 -6.40
C GLY A 95 13.61 -6.39 -6.21
N MET A 96 14.55 -5.92 -7.04
CA MET A 96 15.15 -4.59 -6.89
C MET A 96 14.14 -3.49 -7.25
N MET A 97 14.11 -2.41 -6.46
CA MET A 97 13.30 -1.24 -6.78
C MET A 97 14.09 -0.29 -7.68
N LEU A 98 13.50 0.07 -8.81
CA LEU A 98 14.03 1.00 -9.79
C LEU A 98 13.11 2.21 -9.91
N ARG A 99 13.64 3.32 -10.42
CA ARG A 99 12.84 4.47 -10.81
C ARG A 99 12.89 4.57 -12.32
N LEU A 100 11.77 4.32 -12.97
CA LEU A 100 11.63 4.61 -14.39
C LEU A 100 11.35 6.10 -14.54
N GLN A 101 12.06 6.74 -15.46
CA GLN A 101 11.72 8.08 -15.89
C GLN A 101 10.71 7.97 -17.04
N SER A 102 9.50 8.45 -16.81
CA SER A 102 8.49 8.61 -17.85
C SER A 102 8.93 9.68 -18.86
N PRO A 103 8.41 9.66 -20.10
CA PRO A 103 8.65 10.72 -21.08
C PRO A 103 8.34 12.13 -20.54
N ASP A 104 7.36 12.24 -19.65
CA ASP A 104 6.95 13.48 -18.99
C ASP A 104 7.86 13.90 -17.81
N GLY A 105 9.00 13.23 -17.61
CA GLY A 105 9.97 13.53 -16.55
C GLY A 105 9.59 13.04 -15.15
N GLN A 106 8.42 12.43 -14.99
CA GLN A 106 8.02 11.81 -13.72
C GLN A 106 8.83 10.55 -13.43
N GLN A 107 9.29 10.39 -12.18
CA GLN A 107 9.95 9.18 -11.72
C GLN A 107 8.93 8.23 -11.12
N ILE A 108 8.65 7.12 -11.82
CA ILE A 108 7.75 6.07 -11.34
C ILE A 108 8.59 4.99 -10.65
N PRO A 109 8.38 4.73 -9.35
CA PRO A 109 8.99 3.58 -8.70
C PRO A 109 8.39 2.28 -9.28
N VAL A 110 9.25 1.37 -9.71
CA VAL A 110 8.87 0.05 -10.22
C VAL A 110 9.71 -1.02 -9.54
N LYS A 111 9.15 -2.21 -9.39
CA LYS A 111 9.88 -3.36 -8.85
C LYS A 111 10.33 -4.24 -10.01
N VAL A 112 11.54 -4.75 -10.00
CA VAL A 112 11.95 -5.76 -10.98
C VAL A 112 11.28 -7.08 -10.60
N ALA A 113 10.35 -7.56 -11.41
CA ALA A 113 9.73 -8.88 -11.21
C ALA A 113 10.70 -10.00 -11.56
N GLU A 114 11.36 -9.87 -12.72
CA GLU A 114 12.23 -10.90 -13.26
C GLU A 114 13.33 -10.28 -14.13
N VAL A 115 14.49 -10.93 -14.17
CA VAL A 115 15.61 -10.57 -15.04
C VAL A 115 16.01 -11.81 -15.81
N THR A 116 15.97 -11.72 -17.14
CA THR A 116 16.50 -12.73 -18.05
C THR A 116 17.81 -12.24 -18.67
N GLU A 117 18.41 -13.05 -19.54
CA GLU A 117 19.64 -12.66 -20.24
C GLU A 117 19.43 -11.45 -21.16
N THR A 118 18.25 -11.33 -21.77
CA THR A 118 17.93 -10.33 -22.80
C THR A 118 16.92 -9.26 -22.33
N GLU A 119 16.08 -9.58 -21.36
CA GLU A 119 14.95 -8.73 -20.94
C GLU A 119 14.87 -8.58 -19.42
N VAL A 120 14.30 -7.47 -18.97
CA VAL A 120 13.97 -7.21 -17.56
C VAL A 120 12.47 -6.96 -17.49
N THR A 121 11.76 -7.74 -16.68
CA THR A 121 10.34 -7.53 -16.41
C THR A 121 10.19 -6.59 -15.24
N LEU A 122 9.61 -5.42 -15.50
CA LEU A 122 9.32 -4.39 -14.52
C LEU A 122 7.85 -4.46 -14.10
N ASP A 123 7.62 -4.47 -12.80
CA ASP A 123 6.31 -4.47 -12.16
C ASP A 123 5.95 -3.05 -11.74
N LEU A 124 4.92 -2.50 -12.40
CA LEU A 124 4.36 -1.19 -12.09
C LEU A 124 3.23 -1.26 -11.06
N ASN A 125 2.87 -2.44 -10.56
CA ASN A 125 1.87 -2.57 -9.51
C ASN A 125 2.37 -1.95 -8.21
N HIS A 126 1.43 -1.57 -7.34
CA HIS A 126 1.76 -1.17 -5.97
C HIS A 126 2.51 -2.33 -5.27
N PRO A 127 3.54 -2.07 -4.44
CA PRO A 127 4.31 -3.13 -3.77
C PRO A 127 3.48 -4.12 -2.94
N LEU A 128 2.31 -3.68 -2.48
CA LEU A 128 1.35 -4.44 -1.69
C LEU A 128 0.14 -4.95 -2.50
N ALA A 129 0.11 -4.74 -3.82
CA ALA A 129 -0.96 -5.25 -4.69
C ALA A 129 -0.95 -6.79 -4.71
N GLY A 130 -2.14 -7.39 -4.78
CA GLY A 130 -2.33 -8.84 -4.74
C GLY A 130 -2.07 -9.49 -3.37
N LYS A 131 -1.76 -8.69 -2.33
CA LYS A 131 -1.57 -9.20 -0.96
C LYS A 131 -2.78 -8.91 -0.09
N THR A 132 -3.23 -9.92 0.64
CA THR A 132 -4.17 -9.74 1.74
C THR A 132 -3.43 -9.11 2.91
N LEU A 133 -4.00 -8.06 3.48
CA LEU A 133 -3.38 -7.30 4.58
C LEU A 133 -4.27 -7.39 5.81
N ASN A 134 -3.66 -7.57 6.98
CA ASN A 134 -4.34 -7.49 8.26
C ASN A 134 -4.04 -6.13 8.87
N PHE A 135 -5.07 -5.42 9.31
CA PHE A 135 -4.93 -4.14 9.97
C PHE A 135 -5.60 -4.19 11.33
N LYS A 136 -4.81 -3.94 12.37
CA LYS A 136 -5.32 -3.60 13.69
C LYS A 136 -5.48 -2.09 13.76
N VAL A 137 -6.70 -1.61 13.97
CA VAL A 137 -6.99 -0.16 14.05
C VAL A 137 -7.69 0.20 15.34
N LYS A 138 -7.36 1.38 15.86
CA LYS A 138 -7.96 1.94 17.06
C LYS A 138 -8.27 3.42 16.85
N VAL A 139 -9.51 3.82 17.08
CA VAL A 139 -9.91 5.23 16.97
C VAL A 139 -9.39 5.99 18.19
N VAL A 140 -8.43 6.87 17.98
CA VAL A 140 -7.81 7.69 19.03
C VAL A 140 -8.59 8.97 19.25
N GLU A 141 -9.07 9.59 18.18
CA GLU A 141 -9.80 10.86 18.22
C GLU A 141 -10.81 10.94 17.09
N LEU A 142 -11.94 11.58 17.39
CA LEU A 142 -12.97 11.97 16.43
C LEU A 142 -13.08 13.49 16.52
N ALA A 143 -12.89 14.19 15.40
CA ALA A 143 -12.96 15.65 15.32
C ALA A 143 -14.34 16.10 14.82
#